data_AF-A0A8K0DKE6-F1
#
_entry.id   AF-A0A8K0DKE6-F1
#
_cell.length_a   1.000
_cell.length_b   1.000
_cell.length_c   1.000
_cell.angle_alpha   90.00
_cell.angle_beta   90.00
_cell.angle_gamma   90.00
#
_symmetry.space_group_name_H-M   'P 1'
#
loop_
_entity.id
_entity.type
_entity.pdbx_description
1 polymer ?
#
loop_
_entity_poly.entity_id
_entity_poly.type
_entity_poly.pdbx_seq_one_letter_code
_entity_poly.pdbx_strand_id
1 'polypeptide(L)'
;MNRRSSAVEVCDIIIDQATNRFQSTKHLSVPLLFLPQNFEAFSKKFPENELTIATEAFPEINKPKLKTELEVMYSRTDLRNASGASSLLQLFIQNGLTRAFSESVKLLKIIVTLPMTTVENERCFSTLKRIKTFLKNNNKMSQDRLNALATLSISKKLIQSIPEFNRLVIDEFSELKQRQMDFKYL
;
A
#
# COMPACT_ATOMS: atom_id res chain seq x y z
N MET A 1 1.13 -29.22 -17.60
CA MET A 1 1.82 -28.25 -16.72
C MET A 1 0.88 -27.81 -15.62
N ASN A 2 1.25 -28.04 -14.36
CA ASN A 2 0.38 -27.91 -13.20
C ASN A 2 0.21 -26.43 -12.83
N ARG A 3 -0.89 -25.79 -13.27
CA ARG A 3 -1.23 -24.35 -13.01
C ARG A 3 -1.07 -23.94 -11.53
N ARG A 4 -1.11 -24.91 -10.61
CA ARG A 4 -0.94 -24.73 -9.16
C ARG A 4 0.52 -24.52 -8.73
N SER A 5 1.47 -25.25 -9.33
CA SER A 5 2.90 -25.01 -9.11
C SER A 5 3.24 -23.59 -9.52
N SER A 6 2.74 -23.18 -10.70
CA SER A 6 2.90 -21.82 -11.21
C SER A 6 2.24 -20.77 -10.31
N ALA A 7 1.07 -21.03 -9.71
CA ALA A 7 0.42 -20.07 -8.81
C ALA A 7 1.17 -19.91 -7.47
N VAL A 8 1.72 -20.99 -6.92
CA VAL A 8 2.54 -20.94 -5.69
C VAL A 8 3.89 -20.26 -5.99
N GLU A 9 4.51 -20.56 -7.13
CA GLU A 9 5.72 -19.88 -7.60
C GLU A 9 5.48 -18.38 -7.77
N VAL A 10 4.35 -17.97 -8.37
CA VAL A 10 3.98 -16.54 -8.48
C VAL A 10 3.80 -15.90 -7.10
N CYS A 11 3.13 -16.58 -6.16
CA CYS A 11 3.01 -16.06 -4.79
C CYS A 11 4.38 -15.92 -4.11
N ASP A 12 5.31 -16.85 -4.36
CA ASP A 12 6.66 -16.82 -3.80
C ASP A 12 7.49 -15.69 -4.39
N ILE A 13 7.39 -15.45 -5.70
CA ILE A 13 8.02 -14.31 -6.36
C ILE A 13 7.46 -13.00 -5.80
N ILE A 14 6.13 -12.89 -5.63
CA ILE A 14 5.51 -11.68 -5.08
C ILE A 14 5.94 -11.45 -3.63
N ILE A 15 5.99 -12.51 -2.82
CA ILE A 15 6.44 -12.42 -1.42
C ILE A 15 7.92 -12.02 -1.38
N ASP A 16 8.77 -12.62 -2.19
CA ASP A 16 10.21 -12.32 -2.23
C ASP A 16 10.48 -10.89 -2.73
N GLN A 17 9.81 -10.45 -3.79
CA GLN A 17 9.90 -9.08 -4.29
C GLN A 17 9.38 -8.06 -3.29
N ALA A 18 8.25 -8.35 -2.65
CA ALA A 18 7.73 -7.48 -1.59
C ALA A 18 8.71 -7.45 -0.40
N THR A 19 9.28 -8.59 -0.02
CA THR A 19 10.22 -8.70 1.10
C THR A 19 11.49 -7.90 0.80
N ASN A 20 12.11 -8.09 -0.36
CA ASN A 20 13.27 -7.31 -0.81
C ASN A 20 12.96 -5.80 -0.89
N ARG A 21 11.76 -5.44 -1.35
CA ARG A 21 11.33 -4.03 -1.48
C ARG A 21 11.08 -3.36 -0.12
N PHE A 22 10.52 -4.08 0.86
CA PHE A 22 10.14 -3.53 2.17
C PHE A 22 11.18 -3.76 3.27
N GLN A 23 12.18 -4.62 3.06
CA GLN A 23 13.31 -4.81 4.00
C GLN A 23 14.19 -3.57 4.13
N SER A 24 14.25 -2.72 3.11
CA SER A 24 15.11 -1.54 3.12
C SER A 24 14.54 -0.47 4.05
N THR A 25 14.82 -0.51 5.35
CA THR A 25 14.40 0.51 6.35
C THR A 25 14.88 1.94 6.05
N LYS A 26 15.74 2.14 5.04
CA LYS A 26 16.24 3.45 4.63
C LYS A 26 15.12 4.42 4.23
N HIS A 27 14.01 3.93 3.64
CA HIS A 27 12.86 4.76 3.28
C HIS A 27 12.12 5.35 4.49
N LEU A 28 12.26 4.77 5.69
CA LEU A 28 11.61 5.29 6.91
C LEU A 28 12.20 6.64 7.38
N SER A 29 13.45 6.93 7.01
CA SER A 29 14.12 8.19 7.38
C SER A 29 13.60 9.39 6.58
N VAL A 30 13.06 9.14 5.39
CA VAL A 30 12.71 10.18 4.42
C VAL A 30 11.54 11.05 4.89
N PRO A 31 10.49 10.51 5.54
CA PRO A 31 9.42 11.33 6.09
C PRO A 31 9.84 12.23 7.24
N LEU A 32 10.95 11.93 7.93
CA LEU A 32 11.50 12.81 8.97
C LEU A 32 11.87 14.19 8.41
N LEU A 33 12.29 14.27 7.14
CA LEU A 33 12.59 15.52 6.44
C LEU A 33 11.35 16.40 6.23
N PHE A 34 10.15 15.82 6.27
CA PHE A 34 8.90 16.54 6.03
C PHE A 34 8.04 16.70 7.30
N LEU A 35 8.58 16.37 8.47
CA LEU A 35 7.90 16.60 9.75
C LEU A 35 8.02 18.08 10.17
N PRO A 36 6.89 18.82 10.23
CA PRO A 36 6.93 20.25 10.57
C PRO A 36 7.54 20.54 11.93
N GLN A 37 7.43 19.60 12.88
CA GLN A 37 8.01 19.69 14.22
C GLN A 37 9.53 19.83 14.20
N ASN A 38 10.20 19.30 13.17
CA ASN A 38 11.65 19.35 13.04
C ASN A 38 12.14 20.54 12.19
N PHE A 39 11.25 21.32 11.57
CA PHE A 39 11.65 22.40 10.64
C PHE A 39 12.44 23.51 11.35
N GLU A 40 12.16 23.78 12.62
CA GLU A 40 12.91 24.77 13.40
C GLU A 40 14.33 24.29 13.73
N ALA A 41 14.50 23.01 14.03
CA ALA A 41 15.80 22.39 14.26
C ALA A 41 16.60 22.29 12.95
N PHE A 42 15.95 21.92 11.84
CA PHE A 42 16.58 21.76 10.53
C PHE A 42 16.91 23.08 9.84
N SER A 43 16.20 24.16 10.17
CA SER A 43 16.58 25.52 9.79
C SER A 43 17.90 25.95 10.44
N LYS A 44 18.19 25.50 11.67
CA LYS A 44 19.45 25.82 12.39
C LYS A 44 20.59 24.86 12.05
N LYS A 45 20.28 23.59 11.84
CA LYS A 45 21.25 22.53 11.48
C LYS A 45 20.65 21.61 10.44
N PHE A 46 21.12 21.73 9.20
CA PHE A 46 20.59 20.94 8.09
C PHE A 46 20.90 19.44 8.26
N PRO A 47 19.91 18.54 8.08
CA PRO A 47 20.08 17.09 8.22
C PRO A 47 20.73 16.48 6.96
N GLU A 48 22.07 16.54 6.87
CA GLU A 48 22.82 16.00 5.72
C GLU A 48 22.83 14.46 5.66
N ASN A 49 22.72 13.79 6.81
CA ASN A 49 22.66 12.34 6.88
C ASN A 49 21.35 11.82 6.28
N GLU A 50 20.23 12.40 6.67
CA GLU A 50 18.89 12.04 6.20
C GLU A 50 18.73 12.35 4.71
N LEU A 51 19.31 13.46 4.22
CA LEU A 51 19.37 13.76 2.79
C LEU A 51 20.17 12.69 2.02
N THR A 52 21.27 12.22 2.59
CA THR A 52 22.11 11.18 1.97
C THR A 52 21.37 9.84 1.95
N ILE A 53 20.70 9.47 3.04
CA ILE A 53 19.87 8.25 3.09
C ILE A 53 18.70 8.34 2.09
N ALA A 54 18.06 9.50 1.95
CA ALA A 54 16.98 9.70 0.98
C ALA A 54 17.48 9.57 -0.47
N THR A 55 18.67 10.09 -0.77
CA THR A 55 19.28 10.00 -2.11
C THR A 55 19.73 8.57 -2.42
N GLU A 56 20.23 7.82 -1.43
CA GLU A 56 20.56 6.41 -1.58
C GLU A 56 19.30 5.55 -1.79
N ALA A 57 18.20 5.86 -1.11
CA ALA A 57 16.94 5.15 -1.24
C ALA A 57 16.26 5.45 -2.59
N PHE A 58 16.43 6.65 -3.13
CA PHE A 58 15.80 7.12 -4.36
C PHE A 58 16.82 7.82 -5.28
N PRO A 59 17.60 7.06 -6.06
CA PRO A 59 18.64 7.60 -6.94
C PRO A 59 18.11 8.49 -8.07
N GLU A 60 16.82 8.44 -8.36
CA GLU A 60 16.15 9.32 -9.33
C GLU A 60 16.02 10.78 -8.86
N ILE A 61 16.29 11.05 -7.57
CA ILE A 61 16.13 12.37 -6.97
C ILE A 61 17.42 13.18 -7.06
N ASN A 62 17.29 14.43 -7.47
CA ASN A 62 18.43 15.32 -7.59
C ASN A 62 18.82 15.91 -6.22
N LYS A 63 19.90 15.38 -5.61
CA LYS A 63 20.40 15.79 -4.28
C LYS A 63 20.62 17.30 -4.11
N PRO A 64 21.36 18.02 -4.97
CA PRO A 64 21.59 19.45 -4.76
C PRO A 64 20.30 20.26 -4.89
N LYS A 65 19.42 19.91 -5.84
CA LYS A 65 18.13 20.58 -6.00
C LYS A 65 17.21 20.35 -4.80
N LEU A 66 17.13 19.11 -4.30
CA LEU A 66 16.37 18.78 -3.10
C LEU A 66 16.89 19.53 -1.88
N LYS A 67 18.22 19.66 -1.71
CA LYS A 67 18.82 20.42 -0.60
C LYS A 67 18.34 21.88 -0.60
N THR A 68 18.45 22.57 -1.73
CA THR A 68 18.01 23.96 -1.86
C THR A 68 16.51 24.11 -1.63
N GLU A 69 15.69 23.20 -2.19
CA GLU A 69 14.24 23.21 -1.96
C GLU A 69 13.90 23.01 -0.47
N LEU A 70 14.55 22.08 0.23
CA LEU A 70 14.34 21.83 1.66
C LEU A 70 14.79 23.01 2.54
N GLU A 71 15.92 23.66 2.24
CA GLU A 71 16.39 24.85 2.97
C GLU A 71 15.38 26.01 2.88
N VAL A 72 14.83 26.25 1.69
CA VAL A 72 13.76 27.24 1.48
C VAL A 72 12.48 26.82 2.22
N MET A 73 12.17 25.52 2.24
CA MET A 73 10.99 24.98 2.93
C MET A 73 11.07 25.16 4.45
N TYR A 74 12.22 24.86 5.08
CA TYR A 74 12.42 25.00 6.54
C TYR A 74 12.39 26.46 7.00
N SER A 75 12.78 27.38 6.11
CA SER A 75 12.76 28.82 6.34
C SER A 75 11.36 29.42 6.28
N ARG A 76 10.38 28.75 5.66
CA ARG A 76 9.00 29.24 5.58
C ARG A 76 8.14 28.76 6.74
N THR A 77 7.59 29.73 7.47
CA THR A 77 6.66 29.50 8.60
C THR A 77 5.29 28.98 8.15
N ASP A 78 4.87 29.33 6.93
CA ASP A 78 3.56 29.02 6.37
C ASP A 78 3.32 27.51 6.20
N LEU A 79 4.41 26.76 6.03
CA LEU A 79 4.42 25.31 5.85
C LEU A 79 4.51 24.54 7.17
N ARG A 80 4.72 25.23 8.30
CA ARG A 80 4.84 24.61 9.64
C ARG A 80 3.50 24.15 10.21
N ASN A 81 2.39 24.66 9.70
CA ASN A 81 1.04 24.31 10.16
C ASN A 81 0.49 23.03 9.52
N ALA A 82 1.21 22.41 8.58
CA ALA A 82 0.73 21.23 7.88
C ALA A 82 0.78 19.98 8.77
N SER A 83 -0.38 19.40 9.13
CA SER A 83 -0.43 18.14 9.91
C SER A 83 -0.08 16.94 9.01
N GLY A 84 1.22 16.73 8.76
CA GLY A 84 1.76 15.56 8.08
C GLY A 84 2.00 15.70 6.56
N ALA A 85 2.64 14.67 5.98
CA ALA A 85 3.09 14.64 4.58
C ALA A 85 1.96 14.83 3.55
N SER A 86 0.76 14.27 3.81
CA SER A 86 -0.39 14.41 2.91
C SER A 86 -0.91 15.85 2.87
N SER A 87 -1.06 16.48 4.05
CA SER A 87 -1.47 17.88 4.18
C SER A 87 -0.46 18.83 3.51
N LEU A 88 0.83 18.52 3.65
CA LEU A 88 1.92 19.29 3.05
C LEU A 88 1.93 19.15 1.51
N LEU A 89 1.66 17.95 0.98
CA LEU A 89 1.47 17.73 -0.45
C LEU A 89 0.26 18.49 -1.00
N GLN A 90 -0.86 18.50 -0.27
CA GLN A 90 -2.07 19.22 -0.67
C GLN A 90 -1.84 20.74 -0.68
N LEU A 91 -1.10 21.29 0.28
CA LEU A 91 -0.69 22.69 0.29
C LEU A 91 0.18 23.05 -0.91
N PHE A 92 1.12 22.17 -1.31
CA PHE A 92 1.92 22.42 -2.50
C PHE A 92 1.11 22.44 -3.79
N ILE A 93 0.06 21.62 -3.87
CA ILE A 93 -0.86 21.59 -5.01
C ILE A 93 -1.72 22.85 -5.03
N GLN A 94 -2.30 23.24 -3.89
CA GLN A 94 -3.17 24.42 -3.78
C GLN A 94 -2.43 25.73 -4.05
N ASN A 95 -1.19 25.84 -3.60
CA ASN A 95 -0.38 27.05 -3.77
C ASN A 95 0.39 27.10 -5.11
N GLY A 96 0.20 26.14 -6.02
CA GLY A 96 0.91 26.08 -7.31
C GLY A 96 2.43 25.88 -7.18
N LEU A 97 2.90 25.46 -6.00
CA LEU A 97 4.32 25.30 -5.66
C LEU A 97 4.94 24.01 -6.23
N THR A 98 4.14 23.17 -6.88
CA THR A 98 4.56 21.91 -7.50
C THR A 98 5.68 22.05 -8.53
N ARG A 99 5.77 23.20 -9.22
CA ARG A 99 6.88 23.48 -10.15
C ARG A 99 8.15 23.97 -9.46
N ALA A 100 7.99 24.75 -8.39
CA ALA A 100 9.11 25.31 -7.62
C ALA A 100 9.77 24.28 -6.70
N PHE A 101 8.98 23.37 -6.13
CA PHE A 101 9.40 22.30 -5.21
C PHE A 101 9.28 20.93 -5.89
N SER A 102 9.84 20.82 -7.09
CA SER A 102 9.65 19.66 -7.95
C SER A 102 10.21 18.36 -7.36
N GLU A 103 11.35 18.40 -6.69
CA GLU A 103 11.99 17.21 -6.11
C GLU A 103 11.35 16.86 -4.76
N SER A 104 11.05 17.88 -3.96
CA SER A 104 10.33 17.73 -2.70
C SER A 104 8.94 17.12 -2.91
N VAL A 105 8.18 17.59 -3.91
CA VAL A 105 6.86 17.03 -4.25
C VAL A 105 6.97 15.60 -4.78
N LYS A 106 7.97 15.27 -5.59
CA LYS A 106 8.19 13.87 -6.01
C LYS A 106 8.41 12.99 -4.79
N LEU A 107 9.27 13.41 -3.87
CA LEU A 107 9.57 12.66 -2.66
C LEU A 107 8.34 12.52 -1.75
N LEU A 108 7.55 13.57 -1.60
CA LEU A 108 6.27 13.53 -0.88
C LEU A 108 5.26 12.57 -1.52
N LYS A 109 5.14 12.57 -2.85
CA LYS A 109 4.30 11.60 -3.57
C LYS A 109 4.77 10.17 -3.32
N ILE A 110 6.07 9.94 -3.37
CA ILE A 110 6.69 8.64 -3.06
C ILE A 110 6.34 8.24 -1.61
N ILE A 111 6.50 9.13 -0.64
CA ILE A 111 6.17 8.87 0.77
C ILE A 111 4.69 8.56 0.97
N VAL A 112 3.79 9.31 0.33
CA VAL A 112 2.33 9.12 0.47
C VAL A 112 1.84 7.87 -0.26
N THR A 113 2.54 7.45 -1.33
CA THR A 113 2.17 6.25 -2.10
C THR A 113 2.85 4.98 -1.61
N LEU A 114 4.00 5.07 -0.96
CA LEU A 114 4.56 3.94 -0.22
C LEU A 114 3.74 3.72 1.05
N PRO A 115 3.36 2.46 1.36
CA PRO A 115 2.81 2.12 2.66
C PRO A 115 3.91 2.31 3.71
N MET A 116 3.98 3.51 4.26
CA MET A 116 4.92 3.93 5.32
C MET A 116 4.66 3.18 6.63
N THR A 117 3.48 2.57 6.78
CA THR A 117 3.11 1.80 7.96
C THR A 117 3.48 0.33 7.76
N THR A 118 4.41 -0.15 8.59
CA THR A 118 4.74 -1.57 8.75
C THR A 118 3.49 -2.43 8.92
N VAL A 119 2.44 -1.89 9.53
CA VAL A 119 1.15 -2.54 9.77
C VAL A 119 0.40 -2.95 8.50
N GLU A 120 0.35 -2.10 7.46
CA GLU A 120 -0.32 -2.45 6.21
C GLU A 120 0.51 -3.48 5.42
N ASN A 121 1.83 -3.38 5.48
CA ASN A 121 2.74 -4.38 4.92
C ASN A 121 2.54 -5.74 5.62
N GLU A 122 2.49 -5.79 6.95
CA GLU A 122 2.21 -6.98 7.73
C GLU A 122 0.85 -7.61 7.41
N ARG A 123 -0.21 -6.80 7.22
CA ARG A 123 -1.52 -7.29 6.76
C ARG A 123 -1.46 -7.91 5.36
N CYS A 124 -0.77 -7.27 4.42
CA CYS A 124 -0.57 -7.79 3.07
C CYS A 124 0.23 -9.11 3.09
N PHE A 125 1.34 -9.16 3.82
CA PHE A 125 2.14 -10.38 3.98
C PHE A 125 1.39 -11.49 4.69
N SER A 126 0.61 -11.17 5.72
CA SER A 126 -0.25 -12.14 6.42
C SER A 126 -1.32 -12.71 5.48
N THR A 127 -1.94 -11.86 4.66
CA THR A 127 -2.92 -12.28 3.66
C THR A 127 -2.29 -13.16 2.58
N LEU A 128 -1.13 -12.77 2.03
CA LEU A 128 -0.38 -13.55 1.05
C LEU A 128 0.11 -14.89 1.62
N LYS A 129 0.61 -14.90 2.85
CA LYS A 129 1.01 -16.13 3.55
C LYS A 129 -0.19 -17.05 3.75
N ARG A 130 -1.36 -16.50 4.10
CA ARG A 130 -2.60 -17.26 4.20
C ARG A 130 -3.02 -17.85 2.86
N ILE A 131 -2.92 -17.08 1.77
CA ILE A 131 -3.19 -17.56 0.40
C ILE A 131 -2.21 -18.67 0.01
N LYS A 132 -0.91 -18.50 0.26
CA LYS A 132 0.13 -19.51 0.00
C LYS A 132 -0.12 -20.80 0.79
N THR A 133 -0.35 -20.71 2.10
CA THR A 133 -0.66 -21.87 2.96
C THR A 133 -1.95 -22.54 2.52
N PHE A 134 -2.95 -21.76 2.12
CA PHE A 134 -4.21 -22.27 1.61
C PHE A 134 -4.03 -23.04 0.29
N LEU A 135 -3.25 -22.51 -0.66
CA LEU A 135 -2.94 -23.18 -1.94
C LEU A 135 -2.11 -24.46 -1.72
N LYS A 136 -1.24 -24.49 -0.70
CA LYS A 136 -0.38 -25.63 -0.38
C LYS A 136 -1.11 -26.75 0.38
N ASN A 137 -2.01 -26.42 1.30
CA ASN A 137 -2.69 -27.40 2.17
C ASN A 137 -3.93 -28.04 1.49
N ASN A 138 -4.52 -27.42 0.47
CA ASN A 138 -5.76 -27.89 -0.16
C ASN A 138 -5.55 -28.96 -1.25
N ASN A 139 -4.86 -30.06 -0.92
CA ASN A 139 -4.69 -31.21 -1.81
C ASN A 139 -5.99 -32.07 -1.97
N LYS A 140 -7.12 -31.71 -1.34
CA LYS A 140 -8.32 -32.58 -1.26
C LYS A 140 -9.69 -31.90 -1.49
N MET A 141 -9.76 -30.58 -1.67
CA MET A 141 -11.05 -29.85 -1.78
C MET A 141 -11.23 -29.34 -3.22
N SER A 142 -12.35 -29.70 -3.88
CA SER A 142 -12.60 -29.41 -5.30
C SER A 142 -12.38 -27.94 -5.64
N GLN A 143 -11.70 -27.67 -6.76
CA GLN A 143 -11.38 -26.32 -7.26
C GLN A 143 -12.63 -25.42 -7.38
N ASP A 144 -13.81 -26.00 -7.55
CA ASP A 144 -15.07 -25.28 -7.71
C ASP A 144 -15.49 -24.57 -6.41
N ARG A 145 -15.32 -25.24 -5.27
CA ARG A 145 -15.61 -24.63 -3.95
C ARG A 145 -14.66 -23.49 -3.66
N LEU A 146 -13.42 -23.59 -4.15
CA LEU A 146 -12.40 -22.56 -3.99
C LEU A 146 -12.73 -21.33 -4.85
N ASN A 147 -13.05 -21.52 -6.13
CA ASN A 147 -13.45 -20.40 -6.97
C ASN A 147 -14.69 -19.70 -6.40
N ALA A 148 -15.67 -20.45 -5.91
CA ALA A 148 -16.84 -19.88 -5.24
C ALA A 148 -16.46 -19.06 -3.98
N LEU A 149 -15.59 -19.58 -3.10
CA LEU A 149 -15.15 -18.84 -1.90
C LEU A 149 -14.31 -17.60 -2.23
N ALA A 150 -13.44 -17.67 -3.24
CA ALA A 150 -12.63 -16.54 -3.67
C ALA A 150 -13.53 -15.43 -4.24
N THR A 151 -14.49 -15.79 -5.09
CA THR A 151 -15.51 -14.87 -5.62
C THR A 151 -16.29 -14.22 -4.48
N LEU A 152 -16.76 -14.98 -3.50
CA LEU A 152 -17.45 -14.46 -2.31
C LEU A 152 -16.56 -13.53 -1.47
N SER A 153 -15.26 -13.82 -1.35
CA SER A 153 -14.35 -12.99 -0.58
C SER A 153 -14.06 -11.66 -1.28
N ILE A 154 -13.97 -11.65 -2.62
CA ILE A 154 -13.77 -10.44 -3.42
C ILE A 154 -15.06 -9.60 -3.42
N SER A 155 -16.22 -10.24 -3.61
CA SER A 155 -17.52 -9.58 -3.60
C SER A 155 -18.07 -9.31 -2.19
N LYS A 156 -17.33 -9.63 -1.13
CA LYS A 156 -17.78 -9.49 0.27
C LYS A 156 -18.32 -8.10 0.59
N LYS A 157 -17.63 -7.05 0.16
CA LYS A 157 -18.08 -5.66 0.39
C LYS A 157 -19.38 -5.34 -0.36
N LEU A 158 -19.56 -5.90 -1.55
CA LEU A 158 -20.76 -5.74 -2.36
C LEU A 158 -21.93 -6.54 -1.76
N ILE A 159 -21.69 -7.77 -1.31
CA ILE A 159 -22.68 -8.60 -0.60
C ILE A 159 -23.15 -7.91 0.68
N GLN A 160 -22.23 -7.33 1.45
CA GLN A 160 -22.57 -6.58 2.67
C GLN A 160 -23.31 -5.27 2.42
N SER A 161 -23.26 -4.74 1.19
CA SER A 161 -24.00 -3.54 0.79
C SER A 161 -25.44 -3.83 0.35
N ILE A 162 -25.79 -5.10 0.12
CA ILE A 162 -27.14 -5.52 -0.25
C ILE A 162 -27.91 -5.81 1.05
N PRO A 163 -28.93 -5.01 1.40
CA PRO A 163 -29.77 -5.28 2.56
C PRO A 163 -30.52 -6.60 2.34
N GLU A 164 -30.66 -7.41 3.41
CA GLU A 164 -31.34 -8.70 3.40
C GLU A 164 -30.78 -9.77 2.44
N PHE A 165 -29.53 -9.63 1.95
CA PHE A 165 -28.91 -10.63 1.06
C PHE A 165 -28.99 -12.06 1.61
N ASN A 166 -28.70 -12.25 2.90
CA ASN A 166 -28.77 -13.58 3.51
C ASN A 166 -30.19 -14.15 3.47
N ARG A 167 -31.21 -13.31 3.65
CA ARG A 167 -32.61 -13.74 3.64
C ARG A 167 -33.05 -14.09 2.23
N LEU A 168 -32.68 -13.28 1.22
CA LEU A 168 -32.96 -13.56 -0.18
C LEU A 168 -32.33 -14.87 -0.64
N VAL A 169 -31.08 -15.12 -0.26
CA VAL A 169 -30.39 -16.39 -0.57
C VAL A 169 -31.06 -17.56 0.15
N ILE A 170 -31.51 -17.40 1.40
CA ILE A 170 -32.22 -18.45 2.15
C ILE A 170 -33.58 -18.75 1.52
N ASP A 171 -34.33 -17.73 1.11
CA ASP A 171 -35.64 -17.88 0.49
C ASP A 171 -35.51 -18.59 -0.87
N GLU A 172 -34.55 -18.16 -1.71
CA GLU A 172 -34.24 -18.82 -3.00
C GLU A 172 -33.78 -20.27 -2.81
N PHE A 173 -32.97 -20.54 -1.78
CA PHE A 173 -32.53 -21.91 -1.45
C PHE A 173 -33.66 -22.78 -0.87
N SER A 174 -34.66 -22.16 -0.24
CA SER A 174 -35.83 -22.85 0.32
C SER A 174 -36.84 -23.23 -0.76
N GLU A 175 -36.89 -22.48 -1.87
CA GLU A 175 -37.73 -22.77 -3.04
C GLU A 175 -37.16 -23.87 -3.95
N LEU A 176 -35.84 -24.12 -3.89
CA LEU A 176 -35.20 -25.22 -4.60
C LEU A 176 -35.53 -26.58 -3.95
N LYS A 177 -36.37 -27.39 -4.62
CA LYS A 177 -36.78 -28.75 -4.16
C LYS A 177 -35.63 -29.76 -4.01
N GLN A 178 -34.45 -29.49 -4.57
CA GLN A 178 -33.25 -30.31 -4.37
C GLN A 178 -32.26 -29.58 -3.44
N ARG A 179 -32.00 -30.18 -2.26
CA ARG A 179 -31.00 -29.72 -1.28
C ARG A 179 -29.54 -29.90 -1.74
N GLN A 180 -29.31 -30.19 -3.02
CA GLN A 180 -27.99 -30.31 -3.63
C GLN A 180 -27.98 -29.52 -4.93
N MET A 181 -27.11 -28.53 -5.03
CA MET A 181 -26.89 -27.79 -6.28
C MET A 181 -25.85 -28.52 -7.13
N ASP A 182 -26.26 -29.01 -8.29
CA ASP A 182 -25.34 -29.32 -9.38
C ASP A 182 -24.96 -28.00 -10.06
N PHE A 183 -23.78 -27.50 -9.71
CA PHE A 183 -23.23 -26.34 -10.40
C PHE A 183 -22.80 -26.74 -11.83
N LYS A 184 -23.69 -26.57 -12.81
CA LYS A 184 -23.30 -26.55 -14.22
C LYS A 184 -22.72 -25.18 -14.54
N TYR A 185 -21.43 -25.14 -14.90
CA TYR A 185 -20.75 -23.93 -15.34
C TYR A 185 -20.55 -23.94 -16.87
N LEU A 186 -20.72 -22.76 -17.48
CA LEU A 186 -20.25 -22.37 -18.82
C LEU A 186 -18.74 -22.10 -18.79
#